data_AF-B4HZU8-F1
#
_entry.id   AF-B4HZU8-F1
#
_cell.length_a   1.000
_cell.length_b   1.000
_cell.length_c   1.000
_cell.angle_alpha   90.00
_cell.angle_beta   90.00
_cell.angle_gamma   90.00
#
_symmetry.space_group_name_H-M   'P 1'
#
loop_
_entity.id
_entity.type
_entity.pdbx_description
1 polymer ?
#
loop_
_entity_poly.entity_id
_entity_poly.type
_entity_poly.pdbx_seq_one_letter_code
_entity_poly.pdbx_strand_id
1 'polypeptide(L)'
;MSYDIGLIRLAREVAYSPSIRTICLPSTVGVQNWPSGQEFTVAGWGRTLTRESSPVKMKLEVTYVKPALCRRWYASGPAVDDSHLCVESRSQGDSCNGDSGGPLMAFREGVWVLAGIVSIGNYWCSGSWPGVYTNALFYETWITQHIKP
;
A
#
# COMPACT_ATOMS: atom_id res chain seq x y z
N MET A 1 15.29 2.27 5.30
CA MET A 1 14.41 1.80 6.40
C MET A 1 13.60 0.69 5.79
N SER A 2 14.11 -0.52 5.85
CA SER A 2 13.45 -1.70 5.28
C SER A 2 12.69 -2.41 6.41
N TYR A 3 11.82 -3.36 6.06
CA TYR A 3 11.08 -4.20 7.03
C TYR A 3 9.94 -3.52 7.80
N ASP A 4 9.24 -2.54 7.21
CA ASP A 4 8.02 -1.98 7.79
C ASP A 4 6.78 -2.85 7.48
N ILE A 5 6.69 -3.98 8.18
CA ILE A 5 5.61 -4.96 8.05
C ILE A 5 5.41 -5.72 9.37
N GLY A 6 4.17 -6.07 9.69
CA GLY A 6 3.83 -6.92 10.84
C GLY A 6 2.57 -7.75 10.58
N LEU A 7 2.47 -8.90 11.25
CA LEU A 7 1.28 -9.75 11.25
C LEU A 7 0.64 -9.74 12.64
N ILE A 8 -0.68 -9.58 12.68
CA ILE A 8 -1.46 -9.63 13.92
C ILE A 8 -2.36 -10.87 13.83
N ARG A 9 -2.13 -11.85 14.71
CA ARG A 9 -3.00 -13.01 14.85
C ARG A 9 -4.15 -12.66 15.78
N LEU A 10 -5.38 -12.74 15.26
CA LEU A 10 -6.57 -12.51 16.06
C LEU A 10 -6.74 -13.63 17.09
N ALA A 11 -7.28 -13.29 18.27
CA ALA A 11 -7.54 -14.26 19.34
C ALA A 11 -8.60 -15.30 18.98
N ARG A 12 -9.43 -15.04 17.96
CA ARG A 12 -10.46 -15.93 17.44
C ARG A 12 -10.63 -15.73 15.95
N GLU A 13 -11.15 -16.75 15.28
CA GLU A 13 -11.51 -16.68 13.87
C GLU A 13 -12.63 -15.66 13.63
N VAL A 14 -12.59 -15.02 12.46
CA VAL A 14 -13.60 -14.05 12.03
C VAL A 14 -14.45 -14.69 10.95
N ALA A 15 -15.76 -14.82 11.21
CA ALA A 15 -16.69 -15.32 10.21
C ALA A 15 -16.84 -14.33 9.04
N TYR A 16 -16.75 -14.84 7.81
CA TYR A 16 -16.96 -14.02 6.62
C TYR A 16 -18.40 -13.57 6.48
N SER A 17 -18.58 -12.38 5.90
CA SER A 17 -19.87 -11.78 5.60
C SER A 17 -19.77 -10.96 4.30
N PRO A 18 -20.87 -10.38 3.80
CA PRO A 18 -20.80 -9.45 2.67
C PRO A 18 -19.87 -8.25 2.92
N SER A 19 -19.66 -7.85 4.18
CA SER A 19 -18.81 -6.72 4.56
C SER A 19 -17.45 -7.13 5.14
N ILE A 20 -17.23 -8.43 5.37
CA ILE A 20 -15.99 -8.96 5.93
C ILE A 20 -15.45 -10.04 5.00
N ARG A 21 -14.40 -9.69 4.26
CA ARG A 21 -13.66 -10.58 3.36
C ARG A 21 -12.17 -10.27 3.44
N THR A 22 -11.35 -11.27 3.13
CA THR A 22 -9.90 -11.13 3.00
C THR A 22 -9.54 -10.51 1.65
N ILE A 23 -8.38 -9.85 1.61
CA ILE A 23 -7.72 -9.47 0.36
C ILE A 23 -6.85 -10.62 -0.15
N CYS A 24 -6.67 -10.74 -1.47
CA CYS A 24 -5.79 -11.74 -2.06
C CYS A 24 -4.32 -11.32 -1.96
N LEU A 25 -3.40 -12.28 -1.86
CA LEU A 25 -1.96 -12.02 -2.00
C LEU A 25 -1.55 -12.03 -3.49
N PRO A 26 -0.44 -11.38 -3.87
CA PRO A 26 -0.03 -11.25 -5.28
C PRO A 26 0.11 -12.58 -6.04
N SER A 27 0.57 -13.66 -5.40
CA SER A 27 0.65 -14.99 -6.02
C SER A 27 -0.70 -15.58 -6.42
N THR A 28 -1.81 -15.13 -5.81
CA THR A 28 -3.17 -15.63 -6.10
C THR A 28 -3.55 -15.42 -7.56
N VAL A 29 -3.04 -14.35 -8.18
CA VAL A 29 -3.26 -14.02 -9.60
C VAL A 29 -1.96 -13.95 -10.40
N GLY A 30 -0.90 -14.60 -9.88
CA GLY A 30 0.38 -14.72 -10.58
C GLY A 30 1.12 -13.40 -10.84
N VAL A 31 0.97 -12.38 -9.98
CA VAL A 31 1.73 -11.12 -10.13
C VAL A 31 3.23 -11.38 -9.95
N GLN A 32 4.03 -11.01 -10.95
CA GLN A 32 5.50 -11.07 -10.88
C GLN A 32 6.14 -9.68 -10.78
N ASN A 33 5.46 -8.66 -11.31
CA ASN A 33 5.83 -7.26 -11.21
C ASN A 33 4.61 -6.38 -11.48
N TRP A 34 4.72 -5.10 -11.14
CA TRP A 34 3.71 -4.10 -11.48
C TRP A 34 4.12 -3.36 -12.76
N PRO A 35 3.25 -3.31 -13.79
CA PRO A 35 3.55 -2.60 -15.02
C PRO A 35 3.51 -1.08 -14.81
N SER A 36 4.22 -0.34 -15.67
CA SER A 36 4.13 1.12 -15.69
C SER A 36 2.68 1.57 -15.87
N GLY A 37 2.22 2.55 -15.09
CA GLY A 37 0.85 3.05 -15.16
C GLY A 37 -0.19 2.14 -14.49
N GLN A 38 0.23 1.06 -13.82
CA GLN A 38 -0.65 0.29 -12.94
C GLN A 38 -1.33 1.23 -11.94
N GLU A 39 -2.66 1.19 -11.90
CA GLU A 39 -3.48 1.93 -10.94
C GLU A 39 -3.69 1.10 -9.68
N PHE A 40 -3.70 1.78 -8.55
CA PHE A 40 -3.94 1.20 -7.23
C PHE A 40 -4.94 2.06 -6.47
N THR A 41 -5.67 1.42 -5.57
CA THR A 41 -6.57 2.08 -4.64
C THR A 41 -6.01 1.97 -3.22
N VAL A 42 -5.89 3.12 -2.55
CA VAL A 42 -5.63 3.20 -1.11
C VAL A 42 -6.94 3.52 -0.42
N ALA A 43 -7.21 2.91 0.73
CA ALA A 43 -8.44 3.19 1.48
C ALA A 43 -8.21 3.18 2.99
N GLY A 44 -8.85 4.11 3.68
CA GLY A 44 -8.69 4.27 5.12
C GLY A 44 -9.46 5.45 5.71
N TRP A 45 -9.09 5.85 6.92
CA TRP A 45 -9.72 6.92 7.71
C TRP A 45 -8.70 7.99 8.12
N GLY A 46 -7.50 7.94 7.55
CA GLY A 46 -6.41 8.85 7.80
C GLY A 46 -6.78 10.29 7.47
N ARG A 47 -5.83 11.18 7.74
CA ARG A 47 -6.06 12.62 7.57
C ARG A 47 -6.41 12.92 6.13
N THR A 48 -7.40 13.77 5.94
CA THR A 48 -7.70 14.33 4.62
C THR A 48 -6.83 15.56 4.37
N LEU A 49 -7.03 16.24 3.23
CA LEU A 49 -6.36 17.50 2.91
C LEU A 49 -6.60 18.60 3.98
N THR A 50 -7.62 18.47 4.83
CA THR A 50 -7.87 19.38 5.96
C THR A 50 -7.04 19.07 7.20
N ARG A 51 -6.17 18.04 7.15
CA ARG A 51 -5.38 17.51 8.29
C ARG A 51 -6.22 16.86 9.41
N GLU A 52 -7.52 16.73 9.21
CA GLU A 52 -8.42 15.99 10.10
C GLU A 52 -8.67 14.58 9.57
N SER A 53 -8.75 13.60 10.48
CA SER A 53 -9.18 12.24 10.13
C SER A 53 -10.61 12.24 9.62
N SER A 54 -10.89 11.47 8.58
CA SER A 54 -12.25 11.37 8.05
C SER A 54 -13.13 10.52 8.97
N PRO A 55 -14.35 10.95 9.31
CA PRO A 55 -15.31 10.12 10.05
C PRO A 55 -15.87 8.97 9.19
N VAL A 56 -15.68 9.03 7.88
CA VAL A 56 -16.12 8.02 6.91
C VAL A 56 -14.91 7.44 6.20
N LYS A 57 -14.94 6.15 5.87
CA LYS A 57 -13.85 5.52 5.11
C LYS A 57 -13.75 6.17 3.74
N MET A 58 -12.57 6.68 3.41
CA MET A 58 -12.27 7.29 2.13
C MET A 58 -11.40 6.37 1.28
N LYS A 59 -11.31 6.67 -0.01
CA LYS A 59 -10.38 6.02 -0.93
C LYS A 59 -9.73 7.02 -1.87
N LEU A 60 -8.54 6.69 -2.34
CA LEU A 60 -7.76 7.46 -3.29
C LEU A 60 -7.19 6.51 -4.35
N GLU A 61 -7.25 6.93 -5.61
CA GLU A 61 -6.59 6.23 -6.72
C GLU A 61 -5.20 6.82 -6.96
N VAL A 62 -4.19 5.97 -7.05
CA VAL A 62 -2.77 6.32 -7.24
C VAL A 62 -2.16 5.44 -8.33
N THR A 63 -1.04 5.85 -8.90
CA THR A 63 -0.35 5.12 -9.97
C THR A 63 1.06 4.69 -9.60
N TYR A 64 1.45 3.51 -10.08
CA TYR A 64 2.78 2.96 -9.88
C TYR A 64 3.88 3.82 -10.51
N VAL A 65 4.93 4.07 -9.72
CA VAL A 65 6.16 4.75 -10.13
C VAL A 65 7.31 3.75 -10.19
N LYS A 66 8.02 3.72 -11.32
CA LYS A 66 9.15 2.80 -11.52
C LYS A 66 10.25 3.00 -10.47
N PRO A 67 10.91 1.91 -9.99
CA PRO A 67 11.91 1.99 -8.93
C PRO A 67 13.08 2.95 -9.26
N ALA A 68 13.55 2.95 -10.51
CA ALA A 68 14.62 3.83 -10.95
C ALA A 68 14.27 5.32 -10.83
N LEU A 69 13.02 5.69 -11.12
CA LEU A 69 12.55 7.07 -10.94
C LEU A 69 12.40 7.37 -9.45
N CYS A 70 11.77 6.48 -8.70
CA CYS A 70 11.58 6.67 -7.26
C CYS A 70 12.92 6.85 -6.52
N ARG A 71 13.93 6.03 -6.81
CA ARG A 71 15.28 6.17 -6.24
C ARG A 71 15.93 7.51 -6.54
N ARG A 72 15.64 8.12 -7.70
CA ARG A 72 16.14 9.45 -8.04
C ARG A 72 15.49 10.53 -7.19
N TRP A 73 14.18 10.44 -6.95
CA TRP A 73 13.49 11.35 -6.03
C TRP A 73 14.06 11.27 -4.62
N TYR A 74 14.32 10.05 -4.14
CA TYR A 74 14.86 9.81 -2.80
C TYR A 74 16.40 9.76 -2.72
N ALA A 75 17.12 10.27 -3.72
CA ALA A 75 18.59 10.17 -3.79
C ALA A 75 19.31 10.84 -2.61
N SER A 76 18.74 11.92 -2.07
CA SER A 76 19.26 12.64 -0.89
C SER A 76 18.47 12.33 0.39
N GLY A 77 17.58 11.34 0.34
CA GLY A 77 16.66 10.97 1.42
C GLY A 77 16.86 9.52 1.90
N PRO A 78 15.84 8.93 2.54
CA PRO A 78 15.87 7.53 2.93
C PRO A 78 16.11 6.61 1.73
N ALA A 79 16.93 5.57 1.91
CA ALA A 79 17.16 4.58 0.87
C ALA A 79 15.86 3.82 0.51
N VAL A 80 15.54 3.78 -0.79
CA VAL A 80 14.42 3.05 -1.39
C VAL A 80 14.95 1.90 -2.24
N ASP A 81 14.65 0.67 -1.83
CA ASP A 81 15.09 -0.58 -2.47
C ASP A 81 13.89 -1.40 -3.00
N ASP A 82 14.11 -2.64 -3.41
CA ASP A 82 13.07 -3.51 -3.98
C ASP A 82 12.00 -3.95 -2.98
N SER A 83 12.25 -3.76 -1.67
CA SER A 83 11.26 -3.99 -0.62
C SER A 83 10.22 -2.88 -0.50
N HIS A 84 10.30 -1.86 -1.37
CA HIS A 84 9.41 -0.72 -1.42
C HIS A 84 8.65 -0.63 -2.75
N LEU A 85 7.45 -0.07 -2.72
CA LEU A 85 6.67 0.37 -3.87
C LEU A 85 6.48 1.86 -3.80
N CYS A 86 6.61 2.52 -4.95
CA CYS A 86 6.38 3.95 -5.06
C CYS A 86 5.14 4.20 -5.87
N VAL A 87 4.32 5.14 -5.39
CA VAL A 87 3.10 5.55 -6.07
C VAL A 87 3.02 7.07 -6.11
N GLU A 88 2.39 7.59 -7.15
CA GLU A 88 2.07 9.01 -7.26
C GLU A 88 0.57 9.17 -7.40
N SER A 89 0.03 10.24 -6.82
CA SER A 89 -1.37 10.59 -7.04
C SER A 89 -1.52 11.34 -8.35
N ARG A 90 -2.57 11.01 -9.12
CA ARG A 90 -2.96 11.76 -10.31
C ARG A 90 -3.63 13.11 -9.99
N SER A 91 -3.99 13.33 -8.74
CA SER A 91 -4.64 14.54 -8.23
C SER A 91 -3.76 15.20 -7.17
N GLN A 92 -4.05 16.44 -6.75
CA GLN A 92 -3.23 17.19 -5.79
C GLN A 92 -3.20 16.61 -4.34
N GLY A 93 -3.52 15.34 -4.13
CA GLY A 93 -3.50 14.70 -2.81
C GLY A 93 -2.96 13.28 -2.84
N ASP A 94 -2.02 12.98 -1.96
CA ASP A 94 -1.45 11.63 -1.71
C ASP A 94 -2.05 11.05 -0.41
N SER A 95 -1.82 9.76 -0.14
CA SER A 95 -2.11 9.19 1.18
C SER A 95 -1.40 9.99 2.27
N CYS A 96 -2.18 10.34 3.29
CA CYS A 96 -1.77 11.22 4.36
C CYS A 96 -1.48 10.45 5.65
N ASN A 97 -0.88 11.15 6.61
CA ASN A 97 -0.72 10.65 7.98
C ASN A 97 -2.04 10.08 8.53
N GLY A 98 -2.00 8.87 9.10
CA GLY A 98 -3.15 8.23 9.77
C GLY A 98 -3.66 6.94 9.11
N ASP A 99 -3.19 6.61 7.91
CA ASP A 99 -3.49 5.33 7.23
C ASP A 99 -2.34 4.31 7.30
N SER A 100 -1.34 4.53 8.17
CA SER A 100 -0.18 3.63 8.33
C SER A 100 -0.64 2.19 8.58
N GLY A 101 -0.07 1.23 7.86
CA GLY A 101 -0.52 -0.17 7.88
C GLY A 101 -1.75 -0.47 7.01
N GLY A 102 -2.36 0.56 6.41
CA GLY A 102 -3.47 0.43 5.47
C GLY A 102 -3.05 -0.21 4.13
N PRO A 103 -3.99 -0.76 3.36
CA PRO A 103 -3.68 -1.49 2.14
C PRO A 103 -3.54 -0.56 0.93
N LEU A 104 -2.51 -0.79 0.13
CA LEU A 104 -2.44 -0.40 -1.27
C LEU A 104 -2.94 -1.58 -2.11
N MET A 105 -4.04 -1.40 -2.83
CA MET A 105 -4.80 -2.49 -3.45
C MET A 105 -4.79 -2.38 -4.96
N ALA A 106 -4.59 -3.50 -5.66
CA ALA A 106 -4.78 -3.59 -7.10
C ALA A 106 -6.02 -4.43 -7.41
N PHE A 107 -6.83 -4.02 -8.37
CA PHE A 107 -7.90 -4.88 -8.90
C PHE A 107 -7.39 -5.63 -10.13
N ARG A 108 -7.26 -6.96 -10.04
CA ARG A 108 -6.79 -7.82 -11.14
C ARG A 108 -7.58 -9.12 -11.16
N GLU A 109 -7.91 -9.57 -12.36
CA GLU A 109 -8.60 -10.86 -12.59
C GLU A 109 -9.87 -11.03 -11.73
N GLY A 110 -10.62 -9.93 -11.55
CA GLY A 110 -11.88 -9.92 -10.79
C GLY A 110 -11.72 -9.89 -9.27
N VAL A 111 -10.50 -9.81 -8.74
CA VAL A 111 -10.24 -9.77 -7.29
C VAL A 111 -9.36 -8.59 -6.88
N TRP A 112 -9.48 -8.20 -5.60
CA TRP A 112 -8.59 -7.23 -4.98
C TRP A 112 -7.35 -7.93 -4.42
N VAL A 113 -6.19 -7.40 -4.77
CA VAL A 113 -4.87 -7.94 -4.42
C VAL A 113 -4.12 -6.91 -3.57
N LEU A 114 -3.48 -7.37 -2.50
CA LEU A 114 -2.62 -6.54 -1.67
C LEU A 114 -1.32 -6.26 -2.42
N ALA A 115 -1.20 -5.07 -3.00
CA ALA A 115 0.00 -4.65 -3.70
C ALA A 115 1.08 -4.16 -2.73
N GLY A 116 0.68 -3.40 -1.72
CA GLY A 116 1.59 -2.87 -0.71
C GLY A 116 0.89 -2.44 0.57
N ILE A 117 1.67 -1.94 1.52
CA ILE A 117 1.21 -1.48 2.83
C ILE A 117 1.70 -0.05 3.02
N VAL A 118 0.82 0.85 3.47
CA VAL A 118 1.17 2.24 3.75
C VAL A 118 2.26 2.27 4.83
N SER A 119 3.43 2.81 4.48
CA SER A 119 4.60 2.92 5.37
C SER A 119 4.99 4.39 5.54
N ILE A 120 5.62 4.99 4.51
CA ILE A 120 6.01 6.39 4.50
C ILE A 120 4.96 7.16 3.70
N GLY A 121 3.93 7.65 4.40
CA GLY A 121 3.05 8.67 3.84
C GLY A 121 3.82 9.96 3.59
N ASN A 122 3.53 10.67 2.50
CA ASN A 122 4.07 12.00 2.30
C ASN A 122 3.56 12.90 3.45
N TYR A 123 4.47 13.34 4.32
CA TYR A 123 4.14 14.14 5.52
C TYR A 123 3.31 15.39 5.19
N TRP A 124 3.44 15.87 3.96
CA TRP A 124 2.81 17.09 3.48
C TRP A 124 1.42 16.89 2.90
N CYS A 125 0.93 15.66 2.73
CA CYS A 125 -0.39 15.38 2.13
C CYS A 125 -0.60 15.99 0.74
N SER A 126 0.48 16.53 0.18
CA SER A 126 0.53 17.42 -0.96
C SER A 126 1.99 17.48 -1.40
N GLY A 127 2.23 17.54 -2.70
CA GLY A 127 3.57 17.63 -3.27
C GLY A 127 3.83 16.60 -4.36
N SER A 128 4.90 16.85 -5.10
CA SER A 128 5.33 16.11 -6.30
C SER A 128 6.17 14.86 -6.00
N TRP A 129 6.35 14.51 -4.72
CA TRP A 129 7.14 13.35 -4.32
C TRP A 129 6.24 12.10 -4.25
N PRO A 130 6.68 10.97 -4.83
CA PRO A 130 5.90 9.75 -4.76
C PRO A 130 5.88 9.19 -3.33
N GLY A 131 4.71 8.75 -2.86
CA GLY A 131 4.56 8.04 -1.61
C GLY A 131 5.27 6.69 -1.65
N VAL A 132 5.86 6.26 -0.53
CA VAL A 132 6.62 5.01 -0.43
C VAL A 132 5.90 4.03 0.50
N TYR A 133 5.64 2.86 -0.04
CA TYR A 133 4.86 1.78 0.56
C TYR A 133 5.74 0.55 0.72
N THR A 134 5.46 -0.29 1.69
CA THR A 134 6.07 -1.62 1.78
C THR A 134 5.55 -2.49 0.64
N ASN A 135 6.45 -3.17 -0.08
CA ASN A 135 6.10 -4.02 -1.22
C ASN A 135 5.58 -5.38 -0.78
N ALA A 136 4.27 -5.61 -0.83
CA ALA A 136 3.68 -6.86 -0.37
C ALA A 136 4.12 -8.06 -1.22
N LEU A 137 4.39 -7.86 -2.51
CA LEU A 137 4.93 -8.89 -3.40
C LEU A 137 6.33 -9.35 -2.96
N PHE A 138 7.18 -8.42 -2.52
CA PHE A 138 8.51 -8.75 -2.00
C PHE A 138 8.44 -9.58 -0.71
N TYR A 139 7.50 -9.24 0.18
CA TYR A 139 7.34 -9.92 1.48
C TYR A 139 6.39 -11.12 1.44
N GLU A 140 5.85 -11.52 0.28
CA GLU A 140 4.83 -12.55 0.21
C GLU A 140 5.30 -13.92 0.75
N THR A 141 6.55 -14.30 0.50
CA THR A 141 7.14 -15.52 1.08
C THR A 141 7.17 -15.44 2.61
N TRP A 142 7.55 -14.30 3.18
CA TRP A 142 7.56 -14.11 4.62
C TRP A 142 6.13 -14.17 5.19
N ILE A 143 5.16 -13.53 4.54
CA ILE A 143 3.74 -13.56 4.95
C ILE A 143 3.26 -15.01 4.98
N THR A 144 3.40 -15.75 3.87
CA THR A 144 2.88 -17.11 3.74
C THR A 144 3.52 -18.13 4.70
N GLN A 145 4.76 -17.89 5.12
CA GLN A 145 5.44 -18.71 6.14
C GLN A 145 4.92 -18.47 7.56
N HIS A 146 4.42 -17.26 7.88
CA HIS A 146 4.06 -16.88 9.25
C HIS A 146 2.54 -16.77 9.49
N ILE A 147 1.70 -16.91 8.45
CA ILE A 147 0.23 -16.96 8.61
C ILE A 147 -0.31 -18.35 8.97
N LYS A 148 0.52 -19.40 8.88
CA LYS A 148 0.14 -20.75 9.27
C LYS A 148 0.39 -20.95 10.77
N PRO A 149 -0.49 -21.69 11.49
CA PRO A 149 -0.32 -21.98 12.91
C PRO A 149 0.97 -22.70 13.26
#